data_AF-A0A212PGI3-F1
#
_entry.id   AF-A0A212PGI3-F1
#
_cell.length_a   1.000
_cell.length_b   1.000
_cell.length_c   1.000
_cell.angle_alpha   90.00
_cell.angle_beta   90.00
_cell.angle_gamma   90.00
#
_symmetry.space_group_name_H-M   'P 1'
#
loop_
_entity.id
_entity.type
_entity.pdbx_description
1 polymer ?
#
loop_
_entity_poly.entity_id
_entity_poly.type
_entity_poly.pdbx_seq_one_letter_code
_entity_poly.pdbx_strand_id
1 'polypeptide(L)'
;MAPSVPRGGALFQIANNERRLQKVMYRAPGSDRWEEKSWDWALDRIALRMKDTRDRTFKKTEVNKKDNKEYVVNRTDGMAFFGGAGLDNEECYLWSKFSRSFGVGQLEHQARL
;
A
#
# COMPACT_ATOMS: atom_id res chain seq x y z
N MET A 1 12.83 37.12 -4.97
CA MET A 1 12.59 35.66 -5.00
C MET A 1 13.45 35.03 -3.93
N ALA A 2 12.89 34.22 -3.02
CA ALA A 2 13.69 33.50 -2.04
C ALA A 2 14.49 32.39 -2.74
N PRO A 3 15.79 32.19 -2.44
CA PRO A 3 16.57 31.12 -3.05
C PRO A 3 16.08 29.75 -2.56
N SER A 4 15.90 28.81 -3.48
CA SER A 4 15.55 27.42 -3.16
C SER A 4 16.74 26.70 -2.53
N VAL A 5 16.52 25.90 -1.48
CA VAL A 5 17.52 24.98 -0.92
C VAL A 5 17.93 23.90 -1.95
N PRO A 6 19.12 23.26 -1.83
CA PRO A 6 19.66 22.38 -2.88
C PRO A 6 18.71 21.29 -3.38
N ARG A 7 17.94 20.66 -2.48
CA ARG A 7 16.93 19.66 -2.87
C ARG A 7 15.77 20.25 -3.66
N GLY A 8 15.33 21.46 -3.29
CA GLY A 8 14.26 22.18 -4.01
C GLY A 8 14.73 22.68 -5.38
N GLY A 9 15.98 23.15 -5.48
CA GLY A 9 16.56 23.59 -6.75
C GLY A 9 16.77 22.46 -7.76
N ALA A 10 16.83 21.20 -7.30
CA ALA A 10 17.08 20.02 -8.13
C ALA A 10 15.80 19.27 -8.57
N LEU A 11 14.59 19.78 -8.30
CA LEU A 11 13.33 19.09 -8.61
C LEU A 11 13.19 18.68 -10.08
N PHE A 12 13.72 19.47 -11.02
CA PHE A 12 13.72 19.14 -12.45
C PHE A 12 14.37 17.79 -12.75
N GLN A 13 15.45 17.45 -12.04
CA GLN A 13 16.19 16.19 -12.22
C GLN A 13 15.47 14.98 -11.63
N ILE A 14 14.46 15.19 -10.77
CA ILE A 14 13.60 14.12 -10.27
C ILE A 14 12.53 13.80 -11.31
N ALA A 15 11.89 14.84 -11.86
CA ALA A 15 10.84 14.67 -12.87
C ALA A 15 11.39 14.13 -14.20
N ASN A 16 12.53 14.67 -14.66
CA ASN A 16 13.19 14.34 -15.92
C ASN A 16 14.41 13.45 -15.66
N ASN A 17 14.15 12.18 -15.33
CA ASN A 17 15.19 11.22 -14.99
C ASN A 17 14.96 9.92 -15.77
N GLU A 18 15.98 9.49 -16.51
CA GLU A 18 15.95 8.23 -17.28
C GLU A 18 15.79 6.99 -16.40
N ARG A 19 16.09 7.09 -15.09
CA ARG A 19 15.93 5.99 -14.13
C ARG A 19 14.49 5.83 -13.61
N ARG A 20 13.55 6.71 -13.99
CA ARG A 20 12.15 6.57 -13.58
C ARG A 20 11.54 5.31 -14.21
N LEU A 21 10.83 4.54 -13.41
CA LEU A 21 10.04 3.41 -13.89
C LEU A 21 8.95 3.92 -14.84
N GLN A 22 8.97 3.42 -16.09
CA GLN A 22 8.00 3.78 -17.14
C GLN A 22 6.95 2.68 -17.39
N LYS A 23 7.23 1.46 -16.94
CA LYS A 23 6.44 0.26 -17.19
C LYS A 23 6.18 -0.49 -15.89
N VAL A 24 5.15 -1.31 -15.88
CA VAL A 24 4.93 -2.23 -14.77
C VAL A 24 5.98 -3.33 -14.84
N MET A 25 6.69 -3.53 -13.73
CA MET A 25 7.68 -4.58 -13.57
C MET A 25 7.12 -5.64 -12.62
N TYR A 26 7.03 -6.88 -13.09
CA TYR A 26 6.62 -8.04 -12.31
C TYR A 26 7.83 -8.94 -12.01
N ARG A 27 7.88 -9.49 -10.80
CA ARG A 27 8.86 -10.50 -10.40
C ARG A 27 8.13 -11.76 -9.93
N ALA A 28 8.36 -12.87 -10.62
CA ALA A 28 7.78 -14.16 -10.25
C ALA A 28 8.40 -14.71 -8.95
N PRO A 29 7.66 -15.54 -8.17
CA PRO A 29 8.23 -16.22 -7.00
C PRO A 29 9.50 -16.99 -7.36
N GLY A 30 10.57 -16.78 -6.59
CA GLY A 30 11.87 -17.43 -6.83
C GLY A 30 12.68 -16.86 -8.00
N SER A 31 12.14 -15.96 -8.81
CA SER A 31 12.89 -15.32 -9.90
C SER A 31 13.90 -14.29 -9.37
N ASP A 32 15.01 -14.11 -10.06
CA ASP A 32 16.00 -13.04 -9.87
C ASP A 32 15.83 -11.88 -10.87
N ARG A 33 14.87 -11.98 -11.80
CA ARG A 33 14.66 -11.02 -12.90
C ARG A 33 13.27 -10.37 -12.86
N TRP A 34 13.22 -9.17 -13.40
CA TRP A 34 11.98 -8.43 -13.65
C TRP A 34 11.47 -8.67 -15.07
N GLU A 35 10.15 -8.73 -15.22
CA GLU A 35 9.44 -8.84 -16.50
C GLU A 35 8.49 -7.65 -16.67
N GLU A 36 8.47 -7.04 -17.85
CA GLU A 36 7.46 -6.03 -18.16
C GLU A 36 6.07 -6.66 -18.33
N LYS A 37 5.05 -5.99 -17.79
CA LYS A 37 3.62 -6.38 -17.93
C LYS A 37 2.76 -5.16 -18.25
N SER A 38 1.54 -5.41 -18.73
CA SER A 38 0.53 -4.36 -18.90
C SER A 38 -0.09 -3.96 -17.56
N TRP A 39 -0.66 -2.76 -17.50
CA TRP A 39 -1.40 -2.29 -16.33
C TRP A 39 -2.61 -3.15 -16.01
N ASP A 40 -3.40 -3.56 -17.02
CA ASP A 40 -4.57 -4.42 -16.81
C ASP A 40 -4.18 -5.75 -16.15
N TRP A 41 -3.12 -6.39 -16.67
CA TRP A 41 -2.60 -7.62 -16.08
C TRP A 41 -2.18 -7.40 -14.62
N ALA A 42 -1.53 -6.28 -14.32
CA ALA A 42 -1.03 -5.99 -12.98
C ALA A 42 -2.16 -5.74 -11.99
N LEU A 43 -3.15 -4.94 -12.37
CA LEU A 43 -4.30 -4.60 -11.54
C LEU A 43 -5.15 -5.84 -11.24
N ASP A 44 -5.45 -6.66 -12.25
CA ASP A 44 -6.20 -7.91 -12.07
C ASP A 44 -5.46 -8.87 -11.13
N ARG A 45 -4.14 -8.98 -11.29
CA ARG A 45 -3.33 -9.85 -10.44
C ARG A 45 -3.25 -9.36 -9.00
N ILE A 46 -3.08 -8.06 -8.77
CA ILE A 46 -3.08 -7.48 -7.43
C ILE A 46 -4.45 -7.68 -6.79
N ALA A 47 -5.54 -7.38 -7.50
CA ALA A 47 -6.90 -7.55 -7.00
C ALA A 47 -7.19 -9.00 -6.59
N LEU A 48 -6.82 -9.99 -7.43
CA LEU A 48 -7.00 -11.40 -7.11
C LEU A 48 -6.22 -11.80 -5.86
N ARG A 49 -4.98 -11.34 -5.70
CA ARG A 49 -4.14 -11.66 -4.53
C ARG A 49 -4.65 -11.00 -3.26
N MET A 50 -5.10 -9.75 -3.35
CA MET A 50 -5.73 -9.05 -2.22
C MET A 50 -7.01 -9.74 -1.77
N LYS A 51 -7.87 -10.12 -2.73
CA LYS A 51 -9.12 -10.85 -2.44
C LYS A 51 -8.84 -12.19 -1.78
N ASP A 52 -7.99 -13.02 -2.40
CA ASP A 52 -7.63 -14.35 -1.89
C ASP A 52 -7.04 -14.28 -0.47
N THR A 53 -6.12 -13.34 -0.25
CA THR A 53 -5.53 -13.12 1.07
C THR A 53 -6.58 -12.68 2.07
N ARG A 54 -7.39 -11.68 1.73
CA ARG A 54 -8.46 -11.19 2.61
C ARG A 54 -9.41 -12.31 2.98
N ASP A 55 -9.95 -13.05 2.01
CA ASP A 55 -10.95 -14.08 2.27
C ASP A 55 -10.41 -15.19 3.18
N ARG A 56 -9.14 -15.56 3.03
CA ARG A 56 -8.47 -16.55 3.88
C ARG A 56 -8.19 -16.06 5.30
N THR A 57 -7.98 -14.76 5.50
CA THR A 57 -7.52 -14.21 6.79
C THR A 57 -8.52 -13.26 7.45
N PHE A 58 -9.74 -13.14 6.92
CA PHE A 58 -10.77 -12.27 7.47
C PHE A 58 -11.35 -12.84 8.75
N LYS A 59 -11.39 -12.00 9.79
CA LYS A 59 -12.01 -12.28 11.08
C LYS A 59 -13.24 -11.40 11.24
N LYS A 60 -14.41 -12.03 11.25
CA LYS A 60 -15.67 -11.34 11.56
C LYS A 60 -15.76 -10.99 13.05
N THR A 61 -15.38 -11.95 13.90
CA THR A 61 -15.40 -11.82 15.36
C THR A 61 -14.07 -12.25 15.98
N GLU A 62 -13.81 -11.81 17.21
CA GLU A 62 -12.66 -12.20 18.00
C GLU A 62 -13.04 -12.25 19.49
N VAL A 63 -12.55 -13.27 20.20
CA VAL A 63 -12.73 -13.37 21.66
C VAL A 63 -11.63 -12.58 22.35
N ASN A 64 -12.03 -11.62 23.18
CA ASN A 64 -11.09 -10.83 23.97
C ASN A 64 -10.61 -11.64 25.17
N LYS A 65 -9.28 -11.79 25.28
CA LYS A 65 -8.62 -12.58 26.33
C LYS A 65 -8.83 -12.01 27.75
N LYS A 66 -9.20 -10.73 27.89
CA LYS A 66 -9.39 -10.09 29.19
C LYS A 66 -10.73 -10.42 29.85
N ASP A 67 -11.80 -10.51 29.05
CA ASP A 67 -13.17 -10.69 29.55
C ASP A 67 -13.86 -11.94 29.00
N ASN A 68 -13.19 -12.72 28.14
CA ASN A 68 -13.70 -13.91 27.44
C ASN A 68 -15.00 -13.66 26.66
N LYS A 69 -15.24 -12.41 26.23
CA LYS A 69 -16.40 -12.05 25.40
C LYS A 69 -16.01 -11.99 23.93
N GLU A 70 -16.96 -12.36 23.07
CA GLU A 70 -16.82 -12.25 21.62
C GLU A 70 -17.22 -10.85 21.15
N TYR A 71 -16.38 -10.22 20.33
CA TYR A 71 -16.61 -8.91 19.74
C TYR A 71 -16.57 -9.00 18.22
N VAL A 72 -17.41 -8.20 17.54
CA VAL A 72 -17.33 -8.02 16.10
C VAL A 72 -16.15 -7.11 15.78
N VAL A 73 -15.23 -7.58 14.92
CA VAL A 73 -14.00 -6.86 14.55
C VAL A 73 -13.91 -6.54 13.06
N ASN A 74 -14.51 -7.37 12.19
CA ASN A 74 -14.53 -7.19 10.73
C ASN A 74 -13.17 -6.76 10.13
N ARG A 75 -12.10 -7.47 10.47
CA ARG A 75 -10.73 -7.13 10.06
C ARG A 75 -10.01 -8.28 9.37
N THR A 76 -8.96 -7.98 8.63
CA THR A 76 -8.03 -8.96 8.08
C THR A 76 -6.65 -8.79 8.68
N ASP A 77 -6.08 -9.88 9.20
CA ASP A 77 -4.74 -9.89 9.81
C ASP A 77 -3.65 -10.37 8.83
N GLY A 78 -4.01 -10.65 7.57
CA GLY A 78 -3.10 -11.16 6.54
C GLY A 78 -2.50 -10.10 5.62
N MET A 79 -2.80 -8.82 5.85
CA MET A 79 -2.32 -7.71 5.02
C MET A 79 -1.97 -6.51 5.90
N ALA A 80 -0.89 -5.82 5.54
CA ALA A 80 -0.48 -4.56 6.14
C ALA A 80 -0.10 -3.55 5.04
N PHE A 81 -0.44 -2.28 5.24
CA PHE A 81 -0.14 -1.19 4.31
C PHE A 81 0.80 -0.17 4.95
N PHE A 82 1.80 0.27 4.18
CA PHE A 82 2.78 1.27 4.58
C PHE A 82 2.78 2.43 3.59
N GLY A 83 2.60 3.67 4.06
CA GLY A 83 2.65 4.89 3.24
C GLY A 83 1.81 6.03 3.83
N GLY A 84 1.96 7.29 3.41
CA GLY A 84 2.93 7.82 2.47
C GLY A 84 2.91 9.35 2.47
N ALA A 85 3.62 10.00 3.40
CA ALA A 85 3.67 11.45 3.60
C ALA A 85 4.19 12.27 2.39
N GLY A 86 4.50 11.64 1.26
CA GLY A 86 4.83 12.29 0.00
C GLY A 86 3.70 12.28 -1.03
N LEU A 87 2.53 11.74 -0.68
CA LEU A 87 1.30 11.81 -1.49
C LEU A 87 0.51 13.08 -1.14
N ASP A 88 -0.42 13.44 -2.00
CA ASP A 88 -1.36 14.53 -1.72
C ASP A 88 -2.36 14.14 -0.61
N ASN A 89 -2.98 15.12 0.03
CA ASN A 89 -3.91 14.87 1.15
C ASN A 89 -5.13 14.04 0.72
N GLU A 90 -5.64 14.30 -0.47
CA GLU A 90 -6.78 13.60 -1.08
C GLU A 90 -6.45 12.13 -1.34
N GLU A 91 -5.22 11.85 -1.81
CA GLU A 91 -4.72 10.50 -2.03
C GLU A 91 -4.52 9.77 -0.70
N CYS A 92 -3.95 10.43 0.32
CA CYS A 92 -3.80 9.89 1.66
C CYS A 92 -5.17 9.54 2.29
N TYR A 93 -6.16 10.39 2.05
CA TYR A 93 -7.53 10.18 2.49
C TYR A 93 -8.17 8.96 1.80
N LEU A 94 -8.01 8.86 0.48
CA LEU A 94 -8.48 7.71 -0.29
C LEU A 94 -7.78 6.42 0.14
N TRP A 95 -6.46 6.46 0.33
CA TRP A 95 -5.66 5.32 0.77
C TRP A 95 -6.11 4.78 2.13
N SER A 96 -6.37 5.68 3.08
CA SER A 96 -6.86 5.31 4.40
C SER A 96 -8.23 4.63 4.31
N LYS A 97 -9.16 5.17 3.50
CA LYS A 97 -10.47 4.55 3.28
C LYS A 97 -10.37 3.19 2.58
N PHE A 98 -9.52 3.08 1.57
CA PHE A 98 -9.25 1.85 0.86
C PHE A 98 -8.70 0.77 1.81
N SER A 99 -7.71 1.09 2.64
CA SER A 99 -7.20 0.18 3.66
C SER A 99 -8.31 -0.34 4.58
N ARG A 100 -9.13 0.58 5.11
CA ARG A 100 -10.18 0.23 6.08
C ARG A 100 -11.35 -0.52 5.45
N SER A 101 -11.68 -0.28 4.18
CA SER A 101 -12.74 -1.03 3.48
C SER A 101 -12.38 -2.50 3.27
N PHE A 102 -11.09 -2.82 3.10
CA PHE A 102 -10.60 -4.20 3.08
C PHE A 102 -10.53 -4.84 4.48
N GLY A 103 -10.72 -4.06 5.55
CA GLY A 103 -10.60 -4.50 6.93
C GLY A 103 -9.15 -4.51 7.44
N VAL A 104 -8.22 -3.83 6.77
CA VAL A 104 -6.81 -3.80 7.17
C VAL A 104 -6.66 -2.94 8.42
N GLY A 105 -6.22 -3.55 9.52
CA GLY A 105 -5.92 -2.85 10.78
C GLY A 105 -4.50 -2.30 10.84
N GLN A 106 -3.56 -2.94 10.16
CA GLN A 106 -2.13 -2.61 10.15
C GLN A 106 -1.84 -1.58 9.05
N LEU A 107 -2.13 -0.30 9.34
CA LEU A 107 -1.90 0.83 8.44
C LEU A 107 -0.94 1.82 9.10
N GLU A 108 0.30 1.89 8.61
CA GLU A 108 1.38 2.68 9.20
C GLU A 108 2.02 3.62 8.16
N HIS A 109 2.67 4.69 8.64
CA HIS A 109 3.35 5.66 7.77
C HIS A 109 4.49 6.39 8.49
N GLN A 110 5.16 7.30 7.79
CA GLN A 110 6.34 8.01 8.27
C GLN A 110 6.15 8.71 9.61
N ALA A 111 4.98 9.31 9.92
CA ALA A 111 4.84 10.06 11.18
C ALA A 111 4.75 9.17 12.43
N ARG A 112 4.77 7.84 12.28
CA ARG A 112 4.94 6.93 13.43
C ARG A 112 6.38 6.90 13.93
N LEU A 113 7.34 7.03 13.02
CA LEU A 113 8.78 7.02 13.29
C LEU A 113 9.25 8.44 13.65
#